data_AF-A0A117DPQ3-F1
#
_entry.id   AF-A0A117DPQ3-F1
#
_cell.length_a   1.000
_cell.length_b   1.000
_cell.length_c   1.000
_cell.angle_alpha   90.00
_cell.angle_beta   90.00
_cell.angle_gamma   90.00
#
_symmetry.space_group_name_H-M   'P 1'
#
loop_
_entity.id
_entity.type
_entity.pdbx_description
1 polymer ?
#
loop_
_entity_poly.entity_id
_entity_poly.type
_entity_poly.pdbx_seq_one_letter_code
_entity_poly.pdbx_strand_id
1 'polypeptide(L)'
;MRRALTTLLVLWSLTGPGGAGAHETQSAGAVQVTFATDAEDTLSTQGPTLLRFTLTKNGAALPGCRCRVLVYSGVPSARVAPLMDVRLEALQQGAVSGAVPQVAAGAYTVVLDGRPVTFGDFDAFRLRYTLGTSP
;
A
#
# COMPACT_ATOMS: atom_id res chain seq x y z
N MET A 1 -13.18 60.52 -17.28
CA MET A 1 -13.05 59.32 -16.43
C MET A 1 -12.42 58.22 -17.28
N ARG A 2 -11.14 57.91 -17.08
CA ARG A 2 -10.40 56.88 -17.84
C ARG A 2 -10.33 55.61 -16.99
N ARG A 3 -10.90 54.50 -17.45
CA ARG A 3 -10.79 53.19 -16.81
C ARG A 3 -9.65 52.42 -17.48
N ALA A 4 -8.62 52.11 -16.69
CA ALA A 4 -7.51 51.26 -17.08
C ALA A 4 -7.97 49.80 -17.10
N LEU A 5 -7.71 49.10 -18.22
CA LEU A 5 -7.93 47.66 -18.36
C LEU A 5 -6.60 46.97 -18.00
N THR A 6 -6.54 46.33 -16.83
CA THR A 6 -5.39 45.53 -16.40
C THR A 6 -5.65 44.08 -16.78
N THR A 7 -5.08 43.63 -17.89
CA THR A 7 -5.19 42.23 -18.35
C THR A 7 -4.26 41.36 -17.50
N LEU A 8 -4.84 40.50 -16.66
CA LEU A 8 -4.14 39.55 -15.80
C LEU A 8 -3.81 38.28 -16.61
N LEU A 9 -2.54 38.05 -16.90
CA LEU A 9 -2.02 36.84 -17.55
C LEU A 9 -1.91 35.72 -16.50
N VAL A 10 -2.73 34.67 -16.62
CA VAL A 10 -2.63 33.46 -15.79
C VAL A 10 -1.71 32.47 -16.50
N LEU A 11 -0.51 32.25 -15.96
CA LEU A 11 0.36 31.14 -16.35
C LEU A 11 -0.17 29.85 -15.72
N TRP A 12 -0.61 28.91 -16.57
CA TRP A 12 -0.83 27.52 -16.18
C TRP A 12 0.51 26.78 -16.14
N SER A 13 1.01 26.51 -14.93
CA SER A 13 2.09 25.57 -14.71
C SER A 13 1.57 24.15 -14.93
N LEU A 14 2.07 23.47 -15.96
CA LEU A 14 1.89 22.04 -16.17
C LEU A 14 2.50 21.28 -14.97
N THR A 15 1.65 20.75 -14.10
CA THR A 15 2.04 19.71 -13.14
C THR A 15 2.26 18.41 -13.91
N GLY A 16 3.52 18.06 -14.13
CA GLY A 16 3.89 16.74 -14.64
C GLY A 16 3.54 15.64 -13.62
N PRO A 17 3.31 14.39 -14.07
CA PRO A 17 3.07 13.28 -13.16
C PRO A 17 4.36 13.00 -12.36
N GLY A 18 4.27 13.13 -11.03
CA GLY A 18 5.24 12.53 -10.10
C GLY A 18 5.26 11.02 -10.34
N GLY A 19 6.39 10.34 -10.32
CA GLY A 19 7.55 10.45 -9.45
C GLY A 19 7.89 8.99 -9.14
N ALA A 20 9.14 8.58 -9.34
CA ALA A 20 9.59 7.19 -9.21
C ALA A 20 9.14 6.57 -7.87
N GLY A 21 8.73 5.28 -7.92
CA GLY A 21 8.16 4.52 -6.82
C GLY A 21 9.03 4.59 -5.57
N ALA A 22 8.52 5.31 -4.57
CA ALA A 22 9.12 5.39 -3.25
C ALA A 22 8.10 4.81 -2.28
N HIS A 23 8.45 3.65 -1.71
CA HIS A 23 7.84 2.99 -0.56
C HIS A 23 6.58 3.67 -0.02
N GLU A 24 5.41 3.12 -0.36
CA GLU A 24 4.14 3.72 0.03
C GLU A 24 3.91 3.55 1.54
N THR A 25 3.93 4.67 2.27
CA THR A 25 3.56 4.68 3.69
C THR A 25 2.13 5.19 3.86
N GLN A 26 1.25 4.34 4.39
CA GLN A 26 -0.12 4.69 4.73
C GLN A 26 -0.33 4.65 6.24
N SER A 27 -1.30 5.41 6.74
CA SER A 27 -1.64 5.46 8.17
C SER A 27 -3.08 5.04 8.41
N ALA A 28 -3.31 4.33 9.51
CA ALA A 28 -4.63 4.01 10.05
C ALA A 28 -4.64 4.28 11.55
N GLY A 29 -5.23 5.41 11.94
CA GLY A 29 -5.16 5.89 13.32
C GLY A 29 -3.70 6.09 13.76
N ALA A 30 -3.30 5.44 14.85
CA ALA A 30 -1.95 5.51 15.39
C ALA A 30 -0.95 4.55 14.70
N VAL A 31 -1.41 3.67 13.80
CA VAL A 31 -0.57 2.71 13.08
C VAL A 31 -0.12 3.30 11.76
N GLN A 32 1.18 3.24 11.48
CA GLN A 32 1.78 3.56 10.19
C GLN A 32 2.32 2.28 9.56
N VAL A 33 2.07 2.09 8.27
CA VAL A 33 2.50 0.93 7.51
C VAL A 33 3.25 1.39 6.28
N THR A 34 4.54 1.08 6.24
CA THR A 34 5.37 1.22 5.05
C THR A 34 5.31 -0.09 4.27
N PHE A 35 4.86 -0.02 3.02
CA PHE A 35 4.79 -1.13 2.10
C PHE A 35 5.91 -1.01 1.06
N ALA A 36 6.45 -2.17 0.67
CA ALA A 36 7.41 -2.27 -0.42
C ALA A 36 7.29 -3.62 -1.12
N THR A 37 7.67 -3.68 -2.39
CA THR A 37 8.03 -4.94 -3.05
C THR A 37 9.53 -5.00 -3.34
N ASP A 38 10.05 -6.19 -3.62
CA ASP A 38 11.40 -6.37 -4.17
C ASP A 38 11.49 -6.02 -5.67
N ALA A 39 10.38 -5.59 -6.27
CA ALA A 39 10.23 -5.17 -7.66
C ALA A 39 9.69 -3.73 -7.75
N GLU A 40 10.24 -2.80 -6.98
CA GLU A 40 9.95 -1.35 -7.06
C GLU A 40 8.44 -1.02 -7.01
N ASP A 41 7.73 -1.59 -6.05
CA ASP A 41 6.28 -1.40 -5.86
C ASP A 41 5.42 -1.90 -7.04
N THR A 42 5.93 -2.90 -7.77
CA THR A 42 5.18 -3.68 -8.77
C THR A 42 5.17 -5.17 -8.44
N LEU A 43 4.34 -5.94 -9.15
CA LEU A 43 4.40 -7.41 -9.19
C LEU A 43 5.08 -7.90 -10.47
N SER A 44 5.92 -8.93 -10.37
CA SER A 44 6.66 -9.49 -11.51
C SER A 44 5.79 -10.42 -12.35
N THR A 45 6.03 -10.37 -13.66
CA THR A 45 5.48 -11.29 -14.66
C THR A 45 6.45 -12.40 -15.04
N GLN A 46 7.69 -12.37 -14.53
CA GLN A 46 8.75 -13.35 -14.81
C GLN A 46 9.12 -14.22 -13.61
N GLY A 47 8.65 -13.88 -12.41
CA GLY A 47 8.98 -14.62 -11.19
C GLY A 47 8.11 -14.23 -9.99
N PRO A 48 8.36 -14.84 -8.82
CA PRO A 48 7.68 -14.44 -7.60
C PRO A 48 8.14 -13.04 -7.16
N THR A 49 7.24 -12.31 -6.52
CA THR A 49 7.50 -11.00 -5.91
C THR A 49 7.37 -11.08 -4.40
N LEU A 50 8.35 -10.58 -3.67
CA LEU A 50 8.31 -10.48 -2.22
C LEU A 50 7.66 -9.16 -1.79
N LEU A 51 6.51 -9.27 -1.14
CA LEU A 51 5.87 -8.15 -0.42
C LEU A 51 6.51 -7.98 0.94
N ARG A 52 6.72 -6.74 1.37
CA ARG A 52 7.23 -6.38 2.70
C ARG A 52 6.37 -5.28 3.31
N PHE A 53 6.03 -5.45 4.58
CA PHE A 53 5.31 -4.46 5.36
C PHE A 53 6.06 -4.20 6.66
N THR A 54 6.32 -2.94 6.94
CA THR A 54 6.85 -2.46 8.22
C THR A 54 5.78 -1.66 8.93
N LEU A 55 5.39 -2.11 10.11
CA LEU A 55 4.31 -1.57 10.91
C LEU A 55 4.88 -0.92 12.16
N THR A 56 4.51 0.34 12.38
CA THR A 56 4.88 1.10 13.57
C THR A 56 3.65 1.72 14.22
N LYS A 57 3.73 1.95 15.53
CA LYS A 57 2.79 2.78 16.29
C LYS A 57 3.58 3.85 17.01
N ASN A 58 3.25 5.12 16.78
CA ASN A 58 3.95 6.26 17.38
C ASN A 58 5.49 6.19 17.21
N GLY A 59 5.96 5.71 16.05
CA GLY A 59 7.39 5.58 15.74
C GLY A 59 8.09 4.35 16.33
N ALA A 60 7.41 3.53 17.13
CA ALA A 60 7.94 2.26 17.65
C ALA A 60 7.40 1.07 16.86
N ALA A 61 8.16 -0.02 16.79
CA ALA A 61 7.70 -1.27 16.20
C ALA A 61 6.37 -1.73 16.82
N LEU A 62 5.44 -2.19 15.98
CA LEU A 62 4.13 -2.63 16.47
C LEU A 62 4.28 -3.85 17.39
N PRO A 63 3.69 -3.85 18.61
CA PRO A 63 3.93 -4.87 19.64
C PRO A 63 3.39 -6.26 19.28
N GLY A 64 2.43 -6.34 18.35
CA GLY A 64 1.93 -7.60 17.81
C GLY A 64 0.66 -7.42 16.97
N CYS A 65 0.60 -8.05 15.80
CA CYS A 65 -0.57 -8.02 14.92
C CYS A 65 -0.98 -9.43 14.51
N ARG A 66 -2.29 -9.67 14.51
CA ARG A 66 -2.90 -10.71 13.68
C ARG A 66 -3.17 -10.12 12.31
N CYS A 67 -2.16 -10.16 11.46
CA CYS A 67 -2.19 -9.53 10.16
C CYS A 67 -2.57 -10.54 9.08
N ARG A 68 -3.27 -10.07 8.04
CA ARG A 68 -3.67 -10.87 6.89
C ARG A 68 -3.45 -10.06 5.62
N VAL A 69 -2.80 -10.67 4.64
CA VAL A 69 -2.56 -10.08 3.32
C VAL A 69 -3.46 -10.76 2.32
N LEU A 70 -4.21 -9.96 1.58
CA LEU A 70 -5.07 -10.40 0.49
C LEU A 70 -4.58 -9.74 -0.80
N VAL A 71 -4.45 -10.51 -1.87
CA VAL A 71 -4.09 -9.98 -3.20
C VAL A 71 -5.22 -10.23 -4.16
N TYR A 72 -5.69 -9.19 -4.83
CA TYR A 72 -6.77 -9.25 -5.82
C TYR A 72 -6.25 -8.81 -7.18
N SER A 73 -6.76 -9.41 -8.25
CA SER A 73 -6.71 -8.78 -9.57
C SER A 73 -7.74 -7.64 -9.62
N GLY A 74 -7.28 -6.45 -9.99
CA GLY A 74 -8.12 -5.25 -10.04
C GLY A 74 -8.65 -4.81 -8.67
N VAL A 75 -9.87 -4.26 -8.66
CA VAL A 75 -10.51 -3.67 -7.48
C VAL A 75 -11.19 -4.76 -6.64
N PRO A 76 -10.91 -4.86 -5.32
CA PRO A 76 -11.56 -5.85 -4.47
C PRO A 76 -13.07 -5.64 -4.38
N SER A 77 -13.83 -6.74 -4.42
CA SER A 77 -15.28 -6.71 -4.17
C SER A 77 -15.71 -7.95 -3.39
N ALA A 78 -16.89 -7.91 -2.77
CA ALA A 78 -17.44 -9.04 -2.01
C ALA A 78 -17.71 -10.29 -2.87
N ARG A 79 -17.69 -10.17 -4.20
CA ARG A 79 -17.98 -11.26 -5.15
C ARG A 79 -16.72 -11.90 -5.73
N VAL A 80 -15.55 -11.31 -5.50
CA VAL A 80 -14.28 -11.77 -6.06
C VAL A 80 -13.43 -12.32 -4.92
N ALA A 81 -12.97 -13.56 -5.07
CA ALA A 81 -12.01 -14.15 -4.14
C ALA A 81 -10.61 -13.56 -4.40
N PRO A 82 -9.79 -13.40 -3.36
CA PRO A 82 -8.40 -13.00 -3.55
C PRO A 82 -7.62 -14.13 -4.25
N LEU A 83 -6.67 -13.76 -5.10
CA LEU A 83 -5.66 -14.65 -5.69
C LEU A 83 -4.77 -15.26 -4.60
N MET A 84 -4.49 -14.48 -3.56
CA MET A 84 -3.68 -14.91 -2.44
C MET A 84 -4.29 -14.43 -1.13
N ASP A 85 -4.28 -15.31 -0.14
CA ASP A 85 -4.81 -15.05 1.19
C ASP A 85 -3.87 -15.64 2.23
N VAL A 86 -3.00 -14.78 2.78
CA VAL A 86 -1.97 -15.20 3.74
C VAL A 86 -2.29 -14.62 5.10
N ARG A 87 -2.40 -15.49 6.09
CA ARG A 87 -2.33 -15.08 7.49
C ARG A 87 -0.86 -14.97 7.87
N LEU A 88 -0.49 -13.80 8.35
CA LEU A 88 0.84 -13.52 8.84
C LEU A 88 0.83 -13.81 10.33
N GLU A 89 1.36 -14.97 10.70
CA GLU A 89 1.45 -15.35 12.11
C GLU A 89 2.52 -14.50 12.81
N ALA A 90 2.14 -13.88 13.92
CA ALA A 90 2.95 -13.07 14.84
C ALA A 90 4.08 -12.27 14.18
N LEU A 91 3.79 -11.00 13.84
CA LEU A 91 4.81 -9.99 13.54
C LEU A 91 5.98 -10.10 14.52
N GLN A 92 7.17 -10.44 14.04
CA GLN A 92 8.38 -10.21 14.81
C GLN A 92 8.82 -8.77 14.54
N GLN A 93 8.83 -7.94 15.59
CA GLN A 93 9.40 -6.59 15.56
C GLN A 93 8.76 -5.66 14.50
N GLY A 94 7.46 -5.82 14.23
CA GLY A 94 6.73 -4.93 13.33
C GLY A 94 6.99 -5.19 11.83
N ALA A 95 7.71 -6.24 11.43
CA ALA A 95 7.92 -6.56 10.02
C ALA A 95 7.24 -7.87 9.62
N VAL A 96 6.61 -7.89 8.44
CA VAL A 96 6.05 -9.09 7.80
C VAL A 96 6.31 -9.09 6.31
N SER A 97 6.45 -10.29 5.76
CA SER A 97 6.61 -10.49 4.33
C SER A 97 5.75 -11.64 3.82
N GLY A 98 5.49 -11.62 2.52
CA GLY A 98 4.78 -12.69 1.82
C GLY A 98 5.19 -12.73 0.36
N ALA A 99 5.30 -13.93 -0.21
CA ALA A 99 5.63 -14.10 -1.62
C ALA A 99 4.35 -14.23 -2.45
N VAL A 100 4.22 -13.41 -3.48
CA VAL A 100 3.22 -13.55 -4.53
C VAL A 100 3.87 -14.31 -5.68
N PRO A 101 3.26 -15.38 -6.23
CA PRO A 101 3.78 -16.02 -7.42
C PRO A 101 3.78 -15.06 -8.62
N GLN A 102 4.43 -15.44 -9.72
CA GLN A 102 4.32 -14.67 -10.96
C GLN A 102 2.86 -14.43 -11.34
N VAL A 103 2.57 -13.23 -11.84
CA VAL A 103 1.21 -12.83 -12.22
C VAL A 103 1.15 -12.41 -13.68
N ALA A 104 -0.05 -12.40 -14.27
CA ALA A 104 -0.24 -11.83 -15.60
C ALA A 104 -0.15 -10.30 -15.54
N ALA A 105 0.23 -9.66 -16.65
CA ALA A 105 0.25 -8.21 -16.75
C ALA A 105 -1.13 -7.60 -16.41
N GLY A 106 -1.16 -6.57 -15.57
CA GLY A 106 -2.41 -5.94 -15.16
C GLY A 106 -2.30 -5.08 -13.91
N ALA A 107 -3.46 -4.70 -13.38
CA ALA A 107 -3.57 -3.96 -12.12
C ALA A 107 -3.97 -4.92 -10.99
N TYR A 108 -3.36 -4.75 -9.83
CA TYR A 108 -3.59 -5.57 -8.65
C TYR A 108 -3.85 -4.68 -7.43
N THR A 109 -4.65 -5.19 -6.49
CA THR A 109 -4.81 -4.56 -5.19
C THR A 109 -4.31 -5.49 -4.10
N VAL A 110 -3.35 -5.01 -3.33
CA VAL A 110 -2.90 -5.65 -2.09
C VAL A 110 -3.66 -5.02 -0.93
N VAL A 111 -4.26 -5.85 -0.10
CA VAL A 111 -4.98 -5.42 1.11
C VAL A 111 -4.27 -5.99 2.32
N LEU A 112 -3.90 -5.11 3.25
CA LEU A 112 -3.42 -5.49 4.57
C LEU A 112 -4.52 -5.24 5.59
N ASP A 113 -5.04 -6.33 6.15
CA ASP A 113 -5.94 -6.30 7.31
C ASP A 113 -5.12 -6.54 8.59
N GLY A 114 -5.29 -5.69 9.59
CA GLY A 114 -4.60 -5.82 10.87
C GLY A 114 -5.53 -5.73 12.06
N ARG A 115 -5.29 -6.59 13.06
CA ARG A 115 -5.95 -6.55 14.37
C ARG A 115 -4.89 -6.71 15.47
N PRO A 116 -5.05 -6.05 16.62
CA PRO A 116 -4.10 -6.23 17.70
C PRO A 116 -4.17 -7.64 18.27
N VAL A 117 -3.03 -8.18 18.69
CA VAL A 117 -2.99 -9.45 19.44
C VAL A 117 -3.56 -9.25 20.84
N THR A 118 -3.20 -8.12 21.49
CA THR A 118 -3.70 -7.71 22.81
C THR A 118 -4.71 -6.57 22.64
N PHE A 119 -5.90 -6.73 23.22
CA PHE A 119 -6.94 -5.70 23.13
C PHE A 119 -6.45 -4.34 23.64
N GLY A 120 -6.73 -3.28 22.89
CA GLY A 120 -6.34 -1.91 23.22
C GLY A 120 -4.97 -1.47 22.72
N ASP A 121 -4.14 -2.38 22.19
CA ASP A 121 -2.81 -2.02 21.67
C ASP A 121 -2.92 -1.09 20.45
N PHE A 122 -3.93 -1.27 19.59
CA PHE A 122 -4.29 -0.36 18.50
C PHE A 122 -5.65 -0.75 17.91
N ASP A 123 -6.28 0.17 17.17
CA ASP A 123 -7.53 -0.10 16.48
C ASP A 123 -7.32 -1.00 15.26
N ALA A 124 -8.27 -1.90 15.00
CA ALA A 124 -8.24 -2.72 13.79
C ALA A 124 -8.24 -1.83 12.53
N PHE A 125 -7.48 -2.23 11.52
CA PHE A 125 -7.32 -1.45 10.29
C PHE A 125 -7.39 -2.31 9.03
N ARG A 126 -7.61 -1.62 7.90
CA ARG A 126 -7.56 -2.17 6.56
C ARG A 126 -6.95 -1.14 5.62
N LEU A 127 -5.80 -1.44 5.03
CA LEU A 127 -5.09 -0.59 4.08
C LEU A 127 -5.08 -1.24 2.70
N ARG A 128 -5.01 -0.42 1.64
CA ARG A 128 -5.06 -0.88 0.24
C ARG A 128 -3.94 -0.22 -0.57
N TYR A 129 -3.20 -1.04 -1.29
CA TYR A 129 -2.11 -0.62 -2.17
C TYR A 129 -2.42 -1.08 -3.59
N THR A 130 -2.36 -0.16 -4.55
CA THR A 130 -2.62 -0.48 -5.96
C THR A 130 -1.30 -0.63 -6.69
N LEU A 131 -1.09 -1.79 -7.31
CA LEU A 131 0.16 -2.13 -7.99
C LEU A 131 -0.10 -2.39 -9.47
N GLY A 132 0.84 -1.93 -10.29
CA GLY A 132 0.99 -2.44 -11.64
C GLY A 132 1.87 -3.70 -11.68
N THR A 133 2.23 -4.10 -12.88
CA THR A 133 3.14 -5.22 -13.11
C THR A 133 4.37 -4.79 -13.89
N SER A 134 5.50 -5.41 -13.62
CA SER A 134 6.75 -5.28 -14.38
C SER A 134 7.23 -6.65 -14.86
N PRO A 135 8.10 -6.71 -15.90
CA PRO A 135 8.81 -7.93 -16.27
C PRO A 135 9.58 -8.49 -15.08
#